data_AF-A0A4P5SJN0-F1
#
_entry.id   AF-A0A4P5SJN0-F1
#
_cell.length_a   1.000
_cell.length_b   1.000
_cell.length_c   1.000
_cell.angle_alpha   90.00
_cell.angle_beta   90.00
_cell.angle_gamma   90.00
#
_symmetry.space_group_name_H-M   'P 1'
#
loop_
_entity.id
_entity.type
_entity.pdbx_description
1 polymer ?
#
loop_
_entity_poly.entity_id
_entity_poly.type
_entity_poly.pdbx_seq_one_letter_code
_entity_poly.pdbx_strand_id
1 'polypeptide(L)'
;MNIKQILTFIEESFYKALSGQEKIKVIVFWWGIPAYLLSYLVFNNLVRWIDLRFIDNFIAFIVSLYFAWHIYVLHRCKPKNPKLTPDEKKQLEISEKKDRAKRVMRKFLLREPLFKWNQVTVFTAFDLLFIAHFSNFFFY
;
A
#
# COMPACT_ATOMS: atom_id res chain seq x y z
N MET A 1 27.13 -3.45 -2.88
CA MET A 1 26.32 -4.65 -2.60
C MET A 1 26.37 -5.52 -3.84
N ASN A 2 26.72 -6.79 -3.71
CA ASN A 2 26.84 -7.70 -4.87
C ASN A 2 25.43 -8.04 -5.42
N ILE A 3 25.27 -8.24 -6.73
CA ILE A 3 23.97 -8.55 -7.37
C ILE A 3 23.30 -9.75 -6.71
N LYS A 4 24.08 -10.78 -6.35
CA LYS A 4 23.59 -11.96 -5.64
C LYS A 4 22.98 -11.62 -4.27
N GLN A 5 23.59 -10.71 -3.52
CA GLN A 5 23.07 -10.29 -2.21
C GLN A 5 21.75 -9.53 -2.34
N ILE A 6 21.61 -8.72 -3.40
CA ILE A 6 20.36 -8.02 -3.71
C ILE A 6 19.25 -9.03 -4.01
N LEU A 7 19.51 -10.02 -4.85
CA LEU A 7 18.54 -11.05 -5.21
C LEU A 7 18.07 -11.85 -3.99
N THR A 8 18.99 -12.30 -3.14
CA THR A 8 18.64 -13.03 -1.91
C THR A 8 17.81 -12.17 -0.96
N PHE A 9 18.14 -10.88 -0.83
CA PHE A 9 17.36 -9.96 -0.02
C PHE A 9 15.93 -9.75 -0.55
N ILE A 10 15.78 -9.61 -1.88
CA ILE A 10 14.47 -9.46 -2.53
C ILE A 10 13.63 -10.72 -2.31
N GLU A 11 14.22 -11.90 -2.50
CA GLU A 11 13.53 -13.17 -2.31
C GLU A 11 13.08 -13.36 -0.86
N GLU A 12 13.96 -13.09 0.11
CA GLU A 12 13.60 -13.14 1.52
C GLU A 12 12.50 -12.14 1.89
N SER A 13 12.58 -10.90 1.38
CA SER A 13 11.57 -9.88 1.63
C SER A 13 10.22 -10.28 1.04
N PHE A 14 10.22 -10.91 -0.14
CA PHE A 14 9.02 -11.44 -0.77
C PHE A 14 8.36 -12.53 0.06
N TYR A 15 9.12 -13.52 0.54
CA TYR A 15 8.57 -14.59 1.39
C TYR A 15 8.08 -14.07 2.75
N LYS A 16 8.80 -13.11 3.36
CA LYS A 16 8.37 -12.45 4.61
C LYS A 16 7.11 -11.60 4.42
N ALA A 17 6.97 -10.95 3.28
CA ALA A 17 5.79 -10.20 2.90
C ALA A 17 4.59 -11.14 2.71
N LEU A 18 4.78 -12.28 2.05
CA LEU A 18 3.76 -13.32 1.88
C LEU A 18 3.34 -13.95 3.21
N SER A 19 4.27 -14.12 4.16
CA SER A 19 3.95 -14.66 5.49
C SER A 19 3.27 -13.65 6.41
N GLY A 20 3.24 -12.36 6.04
CA GLY A 20 2.64 -11.29 6.84
C GLY A 20 3.57 -10.73 7.94
N GLN A 21 4.85 -11.10 7.94
CA GLN A 21 5.81 -10.75 9.00
C GLN A 21 6.65 -9.52 8.64
N GLU A 22 6.59 -9.07 7.40
CA GLU A 22 7.38 -7.94 6.92
C GLU A 22 6.82 -6.60 7.44
N LYS A 23 7.73 -5.64 7.67
CA LYS A 23 7.36 -4.28 8.09
C LYS A 23 6.72 -3.53 6.92
N ILE A 24 5.58 -2.88 7.15
CA ILE A 24 4.87 -2.05 6.14
C ILE A 24 5.82 -1.05 5.45
N LYS A 25 6.73 -0.42 6.21
CA LYS A 25 7.69 0.54 5.64
C LYS A 25 8.58 -0.09 4.56
N VAL A 26 8.99 -1.34 4.75
CA VAL A 26 9.82 -2.06 3.76
C VAL A 26 8.98 -2.41 2.54
N ILE A 27 7.75 -2.90 2.72
CA ILE A 27 6.81 -3.18 1.62
C ILE A 27 6.59 -1.93 0.77
N VAL A 28 6.22 -0.83 1.40
CA VAL A 28 5.96 0.44 0.70
C VAL A 28 7.20 0.96 -0.02
N PHE A 29 8.38 0.92 0.62
CA PHE A 29 9.58 1.52 0.07
C PHE A 29 10.24 0.66 -1.02
N TRP A 30 10.26 -0.66 -0.86
CA TRP A 30 10.92 -1.58 -1.79
C TRP A 30 9.99 -2.12 -2.88
N TRP A 31 8.71 -2.32 -2.55
CA TRP A 31 7.74 -2.91 -3.47
C TRP A 31 6.77 -1.85 -4.01
N GLY A 32 6.34 -0.88 -3.21
CA GLY A 32 5.44 0.19 -3.67
C GLY A 32 6.11 1.23 -4.58
N ILE A 33 7.03 2.04 -4.03
CA ILE A 33 7.62 3.20 -4.73
C ILE A 33 8.26 2.83 -6.08
N PRO A 34 9.12 1.78 -6.16
CA PRO A 34 9.74 1.40 -7.43
C PRO A 34 8.71 0.89 -8.44
N ALA A 35 7.68 0.17 -7.99
CA ALA A 35 6.62 -0.30 -8.86
C ALA A 35 5.81 0.86 -9.44
N TYR A 36 5.44 1.86 -8.64
CA TYR A 36 4.72 3.04 -9.17
C TYR A 36 5.55 3.78 -10.23
N LEU A 37 6.86 3.94 -10.00
CA LEU A 37 7.76 4.56 -10.97
C LEU A 37 7.89 3.72 -12.25
N LEU A 38 8.09 2.41 -12.12
CA LEU A 38 8.19 1.50 -13.26
C LEU A 38 6.89 1.45 -14.07
N SER A 39 5.75 1.34 -13.40
CA SER A 39 4.42 1.38 -14.03
C SER A 39 4.21 2.66 -14.83
N TYR A 40 4.50 3.81 -14.24
CA TYR A 40 4.24 5.09 -14.91
C TYR A 40 5.27 5.44 -16.00
N LEU A 41 6.55 5.15 -15.80
CA LEU A 41 7.61 5.56 -16.72
C LEU A 41 7.93 4.51 -17.78
N VAL A 42 7.87 3.23 -17.44
CA VAL A 42 8.24 2.14 -18.36
C VAL A 42 6.99 1.58 -19.01
N PHE A 43 6.09 1.00 -18.22
CA PHE A 43 4.97 0.25 -18.79
C PHE A 43 3.97 1.14 -19.55
N ASN A 44 3.61 2.30 -19.00
CA ASN A 44 2.72 3.24 -19.69
C ASN A 44 3.33 3.77 -21.02
N ASN A 45 4.64 4.03 -21.06
CA ASN A 45 5.30 4.45 -22.31
C ASN A 45 5.43 3.29 -23.31
N LEU A 46 5.67 2.08 -22.81
CA LEU A 46 5.82 0.88 -23.63
C LEU A 46 4.50 0.50 -24.31
N VAL A 47 3.38 0.57 -23.58
CA VAL A 47 2.02 0.40 -24.14
C VAL A 47 1.73 1.43 -25.24
N ARG A 48 2.10 2.69 -25.03
CA ARG A 48 1.93 3.75 -26.05
C ARG A 48 2.78 3.57 -27.31
N TRP A 49 3.91 2.87 -27.21
CA TRP A 49 4.85 2.68 -28.32
C TRP A 49 4.52 1.48 -29.19
N ILE A 50 4.01 0.41 -28.57
CA ILE A 50 3.84 -0.87 -29.24
C ILE A 50 2.52 -0.93 -30.02
N ASP A 51 1.48 -0.19 -29.60
CA ASP A 51 0.16 -0.04 -30.27
C ASP A 51 -0.43 -1.36 -30.82
N LEU A 52 -0.12 -2.46 -30.12
CA LEU A 52 -0.61 -3.79 -30.42
C LEU A 52 -1.49 -4.20 -29.25
N ARG A 53 -2.82 -4.10 -29.45
CA ARG A 53 -3.84 -4.39 -28.44
C ARG A 53 -3.60 -5.64 -27.61
N PHE A 54 -3.09 -6.72 -28.22
CA PHE A 54 -2.80 -7.96 -27.50
C PHE A 54 -1.67 -7.80 -26.47
N ILE A 55 -0.58 -7.11 -26.85
CA ILE A 55 0.57 -6.87 -25.98
C ILE A 55 0.19 -5.88 -24.88
N ASP A 56 -0.58 -4.85 -25.23
CA ASP A 56 -1.05 -3.84 -24.28
C ASP A 56 -1.94 -4.46 -23.19
N ASN A 57 -2.88 -5.31 -23.59
CA ASN A 57 -3.75 -6.06 -22.68
C ASN A 57 -2.94 -7.01 -21.78
N PHE A 58 -1.92 -7.68 -22.31
CA PHE A 58 -1.08 -8.58 -21.53
C PHE A 58 -0.26 -7.83 -20.48
N ILE A 59 0.32 -6.68 -20.84
CA ILE A 59 1.07 -5.82 -19.92
C ILE A 59 0.14 -5.25 -18.85
N ALA A 60 -1.02 -4.71 -19.26
CA ALA A 60 -2.02 -4.18 -18.34
C ALA A 60 -2.50 -5.25 -17.34
N PHE A 61 -2.67 -6.49 -17.79
CA PHE A 61 -3.02 -7.61 -16.92
C PHE A 61 -1.94 -7.92 -15.88
N ILE A 62 -0.67 -8.01 -16.31
CA ILE A 62 0.46 -8.27 -15.41
C ILE A 62 0.60 -7.16 -14.36
N VAL A 63 0.54 -5.90 -14.80
CA VAL A 63 0.66 -4.75 -13.89
C VAL A 63 -0.50 -4.72 -12.89
N SER A 64 -1.73 -5.00 -13.35
CA SER A 64 -2.90 -5.07 -12.48
C SER A 64 -2.79 -6.19 -11.46
N LEU A 65 -2.29 -7.37 -11.87
CA LEU A 65 -2.06 -8.51 -10.98
C LEU A 65 -1.02 -8.19 -9.90
N TYR A 66 0.05 -7.48 -10.27
CA TYR A 66 1.06 -7.02 -9.33
C TYR A 66 0.47 -6.10 -8.24
N PHE A 67 -0.30 -5.09 -8.63
CA PHE A 67 -0.92 -4.18 -7.66
C PHE A 67 -1.98 -4.88 -6.80
N ALA A 68 -2.71 -5.85 -7.36
CA ALA A 68 -3.61 -6.68 -6.56
C ALA A 68 -2.85 -7.50 -5.49
N TRP A 69 -1.69 -8.08 -5.86
CA TRP A 69 -0.81 -8.74 -4.90
C TRP A 69 -0.25 -7.77 -3.84
N HIS A 70 0.13 -6.55 -4.25
CA HIS A 70 0.64 -5.53 -3.33
C HIS A 70 -0.41 -5.12 -2.28
N ILE A 71 -1.68 -4.93 -2.70
CA ILE A 71 -2.82 -4.70 -1.80
C ILE A 71 -2.96 -5.85 -0.80
N TYR A 72 -2.91 -7.09 -1.29
CA TYR A 72 -3.03 -8.29 -0.44
C TYR A 72 -1.95 -8.32 0.65
N VAL A 73 -0.69 -8.11 0.27
CA VAL A 73 0.45 -8.08 1.20
C VAL A 73 0.33 -6.92 2.20
N LEU A 74 -0.03 -5.72 1.75
CA LEU A 74 -0.23 -4.55 2.61
C LEU A 74 -1.25 -4.80 3.72
N HIS A 75 -2.37 -5.45 3.38
CA HIS A 75 -3.39 -5.82 4.35
C HIS A 75 -2.94 -6.95 5.28
N ARG A 76 -2.16 -7.91 4.78
CA ARG A 76 -1.66 -9.05 5.56
C ARG A 76 -0.57 -8.65 6.56
N CYS A 77 0.29 -7.71 6.19
CA CYS A 77 1.35 -7.14 7.02
C CYS A 77 0.89 -5.98 7.91
N LYS A 78 -0.42 -5.65 7.92
CA LYS A 78 -0.97 -4.63 8.80
C LYS A 78 -0.67 -5.03 10.26
N PRO A 79 -0.14 -4.13 11.11
CA PRO A 79 0.08 -4.45 12.51
C PRO A 79 -1.25 -4.93 13.10
N LYS A 80 -1.29 -6.19 13.52
CA LYS A 80 -2.42 -6.70 14.31
C LYS A 80 -2.49 -5.80 15.54
N ASN A 81 -3.58 -5.05 15.67
CA ASN A 81 -3.82 -4.29 16.89
C ASN A 81 -3.65 -5.28 18.05
N PRO A 82 -2.79 -4.97 19.05
CA PRO A 82 -2.66 -5.86 20.19
C PRO A 82 -4.05 -6.10 20.77
N LYS A 83 -4.37 -7.37 21.07
CA LYS A 83 -5.60 -7.70 21.80
C LYS A 83 -5.44 -7.07 23.19
N LEU A 84 -5.90 -5.83 23.33
CA LEU A 84 -5.98 -5.12 24.61
C LEU A 84 -6.73 -6.02 25.60
N THR A 85 -6.11 -6.30 26.74
CA THR A 85 -6.80 -6.93 27.85
C THR A 85 -7.97 -6.05 28.31
N PRO A 86 -9.03 -6.62 28.91
CA PRO A 86 -10.20 -5.86 29.34
C PRO A 86 -9.85 -4.67 30.26
N ASP A 87 -8.77 -4.77 31.03
CA ASP A 87 -8.30 -3.71 31.94
C ASP A 87 -7.60 -2.55 31.20
N GLU A 88 -6.79 -2.84 30.18
CA GLU A 88 -6.19 -1.80 29.33
C GLU A 88 -7.24 -1.08 28.46
N LYS A 89 -8.29 -1.79 28.04
CA LYS A 89 -9.43 -1.19 27.33
C LYS A 89 -10.16 -0.15 28.19
N LYS A 90 -10.40 -0.46 29.48
CA LYS A 90 -11.03 0.48 30.41
C LYS A 90 -10.16 1.72 30.64
N GLN A 91 -8.84 1.55 30.78
CA GLN A 91 -7.92 2.68 30.93
C GLN A 91 -7.85 3.57 29.66
N LEU A 92 -7.87 2.95 28.47
CA LEU A 92 -7.99 3.67 27.20
C LEU A 92 -9.30 4.45 27.12
N GLU A 93 -10.44 3.85 27.43
CA GLU A 93 -11.74 4.57 27.40
C GLU A 93 -11.79 5.77 28.37
N ILE A 94 -11.19 5.63 29.55
CA ILE A 94 -11.12 6.70 30.55
C ILE A 94 -10.21 7.84 30.06
N SER A 95 -9.04 7.52 29.52
CA SER A 95 -8.13 8.52 28.94
C SER A 95 -8.71 9.19 27.69
N GLU A 96 -9.39 8.43 26.83
CA GLU A 96 -10.04 8.95 25.63
C GLU A 96 -11.22 9.86 25.94
N LYS A 97 -12.02 9.56 26.97
CA LYS A 97 -13.10 10.43 27.44
C LYS A 97 -12.55 11.76 27.98
N LYS A 98 -11.46 11.72 28.74
CA LYS A 98 -10.83 12.92 29.33
C LYS A 98 -10.25 13.85 28.24
N ASP A 99 -9.78 13.29 27.13
CA ASP A 99 -9.23 14.06 26.01
C ASP A 99 -10.22 14.38 24.88
N ARG A 100 -11.47 13.89 24.94
CA ARG A 100 -12.43 14.01 23.83
C ARG A 100 -12.78 15.48 23.53
N ALA A 101 -13.08 16.28 24.56
CA ALA A 101 -13.39 17.70 24.40
C ALA A 101 -12.20 18.48 23.81
N LYS A 102 -10.98 18.19 24.29
CA LYS A 102 -9.73 18.82 23.83
C LYS A 102 -9.35 18.40 22.40
N ARG A 103 -9.74 17.19 21.96
CA ARG A 103 -9.58 16.68 20.58
C ARG A 103 -10.59 17.33 19.62
N VAL A 104 -11.85 17.46 20.02
CA VAL A 104 -12.89 18.11 19.20
C VAL A 104 -12.52 19.57 18.94
N MET A 105 -12.07 20.29 19.98
CA MET A 105 -11.65 21.68 19.84
C MET A 105 -10.41 21.85 18.95
N ARG A 106 -9.44 20.93 19.01
CA ARG A 106 -8.30 20.91 18.08
C ARG A 106 -8.67 20.60 16.63
N LYS A 107 -9.63 19.70 16.40
CA LYS A 107 -10.17 19.39 15.06
C LYS A 107 -10.99 20.54 14.49
N PHE A 108 -11.75 21.24 15.32
CA PHE A 108 -12.51 22.43 14.93
C PHE A 108 -11.59 23.60 14.56
N LEU A 109 -10.47 23.74 15.26
CA LEU A 109 -9.41 24.71 14.96
C LEU A 109 -8.52 24.31 13.76
N LEU A 110 -8.89 23.27 12.99
CA LEU A 110 -8.14 22.76 11.82
C LEU A 110 -6.68 22.39 12.11
N ARG A 111 -6.30 22.26 13.39
CA ARG A 111 -4.92 21.97 13.80
C ARG A 111 -4.53 20.51 13.60
N GLU A 112 -5.50 19.63 13.39
CA GLU A 112 -5.31 18.21 13.10
C GLU A 112 -6.14 17.81 11.85
N PRO A 113 -5.58 17.05 10.89
CA PRO A 113 -6.33 16.57 9.75
C PRO A 113 -7.49 15.67 10.21
N LEU A 114 -8.69 15.92 9.67
CA LEU A 114 -9.93 15.23 10.04
C LEU A 114 -9.84 13.71 9.88
N PHE A 115 -9.06 13.27 8.89
CA PHE A 115 -8.72 11.87 8.65
C PHE A 115 -7.24 11.63 8.94
N LYS A 116 -6.92 10.87 9.99
CA LYS A 116 -5.63 10.19 10.09
C LYS A 116 -5.65 9.05 9.09
N TRP A 117 -5.26 9.35 7.84
CA TRP A 117 -5.13 8.30 6.83
C TRP A 117 -4.10 7.29 7.30
N ASN A 118 -4.53 6.04 7.47
CA ASN A 118 -3.61 4.95 7.75
C ASN A 118 -2.74 4.76 6.51
N GLN A 119 -1.43 4.61 6.69
CA GLN A 119 -0.48 4.40 5.61
C GLN A 119 -0.96 3.29 4.65
N VAL A 120 -1.49 2.20 5.20
CA VAL A 120 -2.08 1.10 4.39
C VAL A 120 -3.21 1.60 3.49
N THR A 121 -4.15 2.38 4.02
CA THR A 121 -5.29 2.91 3.25
C THR A 121 -4.86 3.83 2.12
N VAL A 122 -3.83 4.64 2.33
CA VAL A 122 -3.29 5.52 1.28
C VAL A 122 -2.70 4.69 0.15
N PHE A 123 -1.83 3.72 0.46
CA PHE A 123 -1.20 2.89 -0.57
C PHE A 123 -2.20 1.99 -1.29
N THR A 124 -3.19 1.44 -0.58
CA THR A 124 -4.29 0.70 -1.23
C THR A 124 -5.07 1.59 -2.21
N ALA A 125 -5.32 2.86 -1.87
CA ALA A 125 -5.99 3.78 -2.79
C ALA A 125 -5.12 4.05 -4.04
N PHE A 126 -3.81 4.24 -3.87
CA PHE A 126 -2.89 4.35 -5.00
C PHE A 126 -2.88 3.09 -5.86
N ASP A 127 -2.77 1.91 -5.26
CA ASP A 127 -2.78 0.64 -5.99
C ASP A 127 -4.07 0.48 -6.82
N LEU A 128 -5.22 0.83 -6.24
CA LEU A 128 -6.51 0.82 -6.95
C LEU A 128 -6.55 1.82 -8.10
N LEU A 129 -5.98 3.02 -7.94
CA LEU A 129 -5.88 4.00 -9.02
C LEU A 129 -5.01 3.50 -10.17
N PHE A 130 -3.89 2.82 -9.86
CA PHE A 130 -3.04 2.21 -10.88
C PHE A 130 -3.77 1.07 -11.59
N ILE A 131 -4.45 0.18 -10.86
CA ILE A 131 -5.27 -0.89 -11.46
C ILE A 131 -6.33 -0.28 -12.39
N ALA A 132 -7.04 0.76 -11.95
CA ALA A 132 -8.06 1.42 -12.77
C ALA A 132 -7.47 2.07 -14.02
N HIS A 133 -6.32 2.75 -13.89
CA HIS A 133 -5.61 3.36 -15.00
C HIS A 133 -5.21 2.32 -16.05
N PHE A 134 -4.60 1.21 -15.63
CA PHE A 134 -4.20 0.15 -16.55
C PHE A 134 -5.38 -0.63 -17.09
N SER A 135 -6.47 -0.73 -16.33
CA SER A 135 -7.70 -1.38 -16.79
C SER A 135 -8.37 -0.62 -17.93
N ASN A 136 -8.15 0.70 -18.04
CA ASN A 136 -8.66 1.50 -19.15
C ASN A 136 -8.08 1.06 -20.51
N PHE A 137 -6.89 0.45 -20.55
CA PHE A 137 -6.33 -0.08 -21.79
C PHE A 137 -7.09 -1.30 -22.33
N PHE A 138 -7.90 -2.00 -21.52
CA PHE A 138 -8.75 -3.08 -22.03
C PHE A 138 -9.97 -2.58 -22.82
N PHE A 139 -10.38 -1.33 -22.59
CA PHE A 139 -11.63 -0.77 -23.15
C PHE A 139 -11.40 0.15 -24.36
N TYR A 140 -10.14 0.45 -24.70
CA TYR A 140 -9.72 1.26 -25.85
C TYR A 140 -9.09 0.37 -26.94
#